data_AF-A0A7Y3KN51-F1
#
_entry.id   AF-A0A7Y3KN51-F1
#
_cell.length_a   1.000
_cell.length_b   1.000
_cell.length_c   1.000
_cell.angle_alpha   90.00
_cell.angle_beta   90.00
_cell.angle_gamma   90.00
#
_symmetry.space_group_name_H-M   'P 1'
#
loop_
_entity.id
_entity.type
_entity.pdbx_description
1 polymer ?
#
loop_
_entity_poly.entity_id
_entity_poly.type
_entity_poly.pdbx_seq_one_letter_code
_entity_poly.pdbx_strand_id
1 'polypeptide(L)'
;MLNKKVYSLLLAVAVGWAVYFFSETASGSGEKSYLPAVARHTADTIGADTLGKSRKTKDSLFLSQVELNNCYVIDSFFKAMNYRQRFNGNVLIAHNGKVLFSGSFGFANYKKKTELTDSSEFQLGSVSKQFTATAIMKLEEQGKLKFDDSIQQFYPDFPYHGITVR
;
A
#
# COMPACT_ATOMS: atom_id res chain seq x y z
N MET A 1 20.80 7.47 -23.12
CA MET A 1 20.57 6.30 -22.25
C MET A 1 20.69 6.74 -20.79
N LEU A 2 19.61 7.20 -20.15
CA LEU A 2 19.65 7.52 -18.71
C LEU A 2 19.63 6.24 -17.89
N ASN A 3 20.53 6.16 -16.92
CA ASN A 3 20.90 4.96 -16.19
C ASN A 3 19.81 4.60 -15.16
N LYS A 4 19.32 3.36 -15.17
CA LYS A 4 18.23 2.85 -14.31
C LYS A 4 18.47 3.08 -12.80
N LYS A 5 19.72 3.31 -12.39
CA LYS A 5 20.10 3.66 -11.01
C LYS A 5 19.60 5.04 -10.55
N VAL A 6 19.46 6.00 -11.45
CA VAL A 6 19.02 7.38 -11.10
C VAL A 6 17.54 7.39 -10.70
N TYR A 7 16.71 6.59 -11.37
CA TYR A 7 15.29 6.45 -11.03
C TYR A 7 15.06 5.80 -9.66
N SER A 8 15.87 4.81 -9.31
CA SER A 8 15.78 4.16 -7.98
C SER A 8 16.14 5.11 -6.84
N LEU A 9 17.07 6.05 -7.07
CA LEU A 9 17.49 7.00 -6.05
C LEU A 9 16.45 8.12 -5.85
N LEU A 10 15.86 8.62 -6.95
CA LEU A 10 14.80 9.63 -6.89
C LEU A 10 13.51 9.09 -6.25
N LEU A 11 13.14 7.84 -6.52
CA LEU A 11 11.96 7.21 -5.91
C LEU A 11 12.13 7.03 -4.39
N ALA A 12 13.34 6.67 -3.93
CA ALA A 12 13.64 6.50 -2.52
C ALA A 12 13.58 7.83 -1.74
N VAL A 13 14.07 8.93 -2.33
CA VAL A 13 14.02 10.26 -1.71
C VAL A 13 12.58 10.77 -1.60
N ALA A 14 11.73 10.53 -2.60
CA ALA A 14 10.33 10.93 -2.57
C ALA A 14 9.50 10.16 -1.51
N VAL A 15 9.75 8.87 -1.34
CA VAL A 15 9.09 8.06 -0.30
C VAL A 15 9.59 8.45 1.10
N GLY A 16 10.88 8.77 1.25
CA GLY A 16 11.45 9.23 2.51
C GLY A 16 10.86 10.54 3.02
N TRP A 17 10.61 11.51 2.13
CA TRP A 17 9.99 12.79 2.51
C TRP A 17 8.51 12.65 2.89
N ALA A 18 7.76 11.75 2.25
CA ALA A 18 6.35 11.52 2.58
C ALA A 18 6.16 10.88 3.97
N VAL A 19 7.09 10.03 4.42
CA VAL A 19 7.05 9.39 5.73
C VAL A 19 7.41 10.36 6.86
N TYR A 20 8.36 11.27 6.64
CA TYR A 20 8.83 12.19 7.69
C TYR A 20 7.75 13.20 8.09
N PHE A 21 7.00 13.72 7.11
CA PHE A 21 5.97 14.75 7.34
C PHE A 21 4.73 14.25 8.11
N PHE A 22 4.54 12.93 8.23
CA PHE A 22 3.41 12.36 8.98
C PHE A 22 3.74 12.07 10.46
N SER A 23 5.01 12.06 10.86
CA SER A 23 5.40 11.69 12.22
C SER A 23 5.29 12.81 13.28
N GLU A 24 5.15 14.07 12.84
CA GLU A 24 5.33 15.24 13.70
C GLU A 24 4.06 15.70 14.43
N THR A 25 2.90 15.05 14.21
CA THR A 25 1.62 15.44 14.84
C THR A 25 1.18 14.58 16.03
N ALA A 26 2.03 13.67 16.51
CA ALA A 26 1.65 12.77 17.61
C ALA A 26 2.75 12.64 18.67
N SER A 27 2.96 13.70 19.45
CA SER A 27 3.63 13.61 20.75
C SER A 27 2.74 14.20 21.84
N GLY A 28 2.32 13.33 22.77
CA GLY A 28 1.41 13.64 23.86
C GLY A 28 1.27 12.44 24.80
N SER A 29 2.26 12.31 25.69
CA SER A 29 2.22 11.76 27.06
C SER A 29 1.60 10.38 27.37
N GLY A 30 2.38 9.56 28.09
CA GLY A 30 1.84 8.63 29.11
C GLY A 30 2.23 7.17 28.95
N GLU A 31 3.36 6.78 29.55
CA GLU A 31 3.73 5.39 29.84
C GLU A 31 2.67 4.68 30.70
N LYS A 32 2.32 3.44 30.34
CA LYS A 32 2.08 2.33 31.29
C LYS A 32 2.07 0.98 30.57
N SER A 33 2.96 0.12 31.06
CA SER A 33 3.24 -1.26 30.66
C SER A 33 2.12 -2.22 31.06
N TYR A 34 1.46 -2.86 30.09
CA TYR A 34 0.63 -4.05 30.34
C TYR A 34 0.65 -4.98 29.12
N LEU A 35 1.21 -6.18 29.30
CA LEU A 35 0.99 -7.34 28.42
C LEU A 35 -0.19 -8.15 28.98
N PRO A 36 -1.07 -8.71 28.15
CA PRO A 36 -1.70 -9.96 28.53
C PRO A 36 -1.50 -11.08 27.49
N ALA A 37 -1.20 -12.25 28.05
CA ALA A 37 -1.19 -13.53 27.39
C ALA A 37 -2.62 -13.96 27.02
N VAL A 38 -2.88 -14.22 25.74
CA VAL A 38 -3.94 -15.13 25.31
C VAL A 38 -3.48 -15.86 24.06
N ALA A 39 -2.80 -16.99 24.28
CA ALA A 39 -2.73 -18.08 23.31
C ALA A 39 -3.78 -19.10 23.72
N ARG A 40 -4.77 -19.36 22.85
CA ARG A 40 -5.53 -20.62 22.64
C ARG A 40 -6.89 -20.31 22.00
N HIS A 41 -7.27 -21.17 21.05
CA HIS A 41 -8.47 -21.15 20.19
C HIS A 41 -8.37 -20.10 19.08
N THR A 42 -8.26 -20.44 17.80
CA THR A 42 -9.19 -21.28 17.03
C THR A 42 -8.47 -22.01 15.89
N ALA A 43 -8.17 -23.30 16.09
CA ALA A 43 -8.30 -24.28 15.02
C ALA A 43 -9.72 -24.85 15.15
N ASP A 44 -10.36 -25.15 14.01
CA ASP A 44 -11.68 -25.76 13.84
C ASP A 44 -12.75 -24.79 13.31
N THR A 45 -12.88 -24.78 11.98
CA THR A 45 -14.12 -25.05 11.24
C THR A 45 -13.77 -25.11 9.75
N ILE A 46 -13.52 -26.30 9.21
CA ILE A 46 -13.61 -26.57 7.77
C ILE A 46 -14.60 -27.72 7.61
N GLY A 47 -15.78 -27.39 7.08
CA GLY A 47 -16.81 -28.35 6.70
C GLY A 47 -16.35 -29.19 5.52
N ALA A 48 -16.61 -30.49 5.61
CA ALA A 48 -16.39 -31.47 4.57
C ALA A 48 -17.46 -31.35 3.49
N ASP A 49 -17.06 -31.35 2.22
CA ASP A 49 -17.91 -31.86 1.13
C ASP A 49 -17.07 -32.48 0.00
N THR A 50 -17.68 -33.47 -0.64
CA THR A 50 -17.08 -34.63 -1.32
C THR A 50 -16.57 -34.43 -2.77
N LEU A 51 -15.34 -34.92 -3.00
CA LEU A 51 -14.73 -35.60 -4.18
C LEU A 51 -15.13 -35.27 -5.64
N GLY A 52 -14.14 -34.76 -6.41
CA GLY A 52 -14.16 -34.76 -7.88
C GLY A 52 -12.86 -34.26 -8.55
N LYS A 53 -11.83 -35.12 -8.63
CA LYS A 53 -10.58 -35.05 -9.44
C LYS A 53 -10.24 -33.75 -10.20
N SER A 54 -9.24 -33.02 -9.70
CA SER A 54 -8.19 -32.41 -10.55
C SER A 54 -6.83 -32.44 -9.83
N ARG A 55 -5.79 -32.83 -10.56
CA ARG A 55 -4.44 -33.15 -10.05
C ARG A 55 -3.66 -31.88 -9.65
N LYS A 56 -3.19 -31.89 -8.40
CA LYS A 56 -1.95 -31.28 -7.85
C LYS A 56 -1.54 -29.88 -8.33
N THR A 57 -1.72 -28.91 -7.44
CA THR A 57 -0.65 -27.99 -6.98
C THR A 57 -0.85 -27.79 -5.48
N LYS A 58 -0.15 -28.59 -4.66
CA LYS A 58 -0.24 -28.62 -3.19
C LYS A 58 0.76 -27.68 -2.51
N ASP A 59 1.39 -26.78 -3.27
CA ASP A 59 2.53 -25.97 -2.80
C ASP A 59 2.14 -24.53 -2.40
N SER A 60 0.86 -24.15 -2.50
CA SER A 60 0.45 -22.73 -2.45
C SER A 60 -0.09 -22.21 -1.12
N LEU A 61 -0.09 -22.99 -0.03
CA LEU A 61 -0.77 -22.57 1.20
C LEU A 61 -0.11 -22.96 2.53
N PHE A 62 1.20 -23.24 2.53
CA PHE A 62 1.97 -23.34 3.76
C PHE A 62 3.01 -22.23 3.78
N LEU A 63 2.69 -21.14 4.48
CA LEU A 63 3.70 -20.16 4.89
C LEU A 63 4.71 -20.90 5.78
N SER A 64 6.00 -20.68 5.53
CA SER A 64 7.04 -21.16 6.42
C SER A 64 6.83 -20.59 7.83
N GLN A 65 7.34 -21.28 8.86
CA GLN A 65 7.24 -20.80 10.24
C GLN A 65 7.79 -19.37 10.39
N VAL A 66 8.82 -19.01 9.61
CA VAL A 66 9.39 -17.65 9.57
C VAL A 66 8.39 -16.65 8.98
N GLU A 67 7.72 -16.99 7.88
CA GLU A 67 6.70 -16.13 7.28
C GLU A 67 5.48 -15.96 8.21
N LEU A 68 5.04 -17.04 8.89
CA LEU A 68 3.98 -16.99 9.90
C LEU A 68 4.36 -16.08 11.08
N ASN A 69 5.58 -16.22 11.59
CA ASN A 69 6.08 -15.37 12.68
C ASN A 69 6.12 -13.89 12.24
N ASN A 70 6.54 -13.61 11.01
CA ASN A 70 6.57 -12.26 10.48
C ASN A 70 5.16 -11.67 10.37
N CYS A 71 4.19 -12.42 9.84
CA CYS A 71 2.80 -11.97 9.76
C CYS A 71 2.21 -11.65 11.13
N TYR A 72 2.50 -12.47 12.14
CA TYR A 72 2.06 -12.22 13.52
C TYR A 72 2.66 -10.93 14.11
N VAL A 73 3.96 -10.69 13.89
CA VAL A 73 4.64 -9.47 14.36
C VAL A 73 4.07 -8.23 13.68
N ILE A 74 3.86 -8.30 12.36
CA ILE A 74 3.28 -7.21 11.57
C ILE A 74 1.85 -6.89 12.04
N ASP A 75 1.00 -7.91 12.16
CA ASP A 75 -0.37 -7.78 12.65
C ASP A 75 -0.41 -7.16 14.05
N SER A 76 0.38 -7.68 14.98
CA SER A 76 0.46 -7.18 16.35
C SER A 76 0.93 -5.73 16.41
N PHE A 77 1.88 -5.34 15.57
CA PHE A 77 2.36 -3.97 15.46
C PHE A 77 1.24 -3.01 15.01
N PHE A 78 0.53 -3.35 13.93
CA PHE A 78 -0.55 -2.48 13.42
C PHE A 78 -1.77 -2.45 14.33
N LYS A 79 -2.09 -3.56 15.02
CA LYS A 79 -3.09 -3.57 16.10
C LYS A 79 -2.71 -2.63 17.23
N ALA A 80 -1.46 -2.67 17.70
CA ALA A 80 -0.98 -1.77 18.75
C ALA A 80 -1.03 -0.29 18.31
N MET A 81 -0.69 0.01 17.05
CA MET A 81 -0.76 1.35 16.48
C MET A 81 -2.22 1.84 16.35
N ASN A 82 -3.13 0.97 15.92
CA ASN A 82 -4.55 1.27 15.84
C ASN A 82 -5.17 1.50 17.23
N TYR A 83 -4.84 0.65 18.21
CA TYR A 83 -5.29 0.82 19.60
C TYR A 83 -4.87 2.17 20.19
N ARG A 84 -3.64 2.64 19.85
CA ARG A 84 -3.14 3.97 20.23
C ARG A 84 -3.67 5.11 19.37
N GLN A 85 -4.63 4.86 18.49
CA GLN A 85 -5.22 5.81 17.53
C GLN A 85 -4.18 6.48 16.61
N ARG A 86 -3.03 5.83 16.40
CA ARG A 86 -1.95 6.32 15.53
C ARG A 86 -2.04 5.76 14.11
N PHE A 87 -2.93 4.79 13.87
CA PHE A 87 -3.11 4.18 12.57
C PHE A 87 -4.56 3.77 12.34
N ASN A 88 -5.08 4.07 11.15
CA ASN A 88 -6.33 3.56 10.61
C ASN A 88 -6.13 3.41 9.10
N GLY A 89 -6.34 2.21 8.58
CA GLY A 89 -6.09 1.92 7.17
C GLY A 89 -5.82 0.45 6.90
N ASN A 90 -5.54 0.18 5.63
CA ASN A 90 -5.19 -1.15 5.15
C ASN A 90 -3.69 -1.22 4.83
N VAL A 91 -3.10 -2.40 5.05
CA VAL A 91 -1.68 -2.66 4.83
C VAL A 91 -1.53 -3.91 3.96
N LEU A 92 -0.77 -3.78 2.88
CA LEU A 92 -0.37 -4.89 2.01
C LEU A 92 1.16 -4.95 1.95
N ILE A 93 1.72 -6.12 2.21
CA ILE A 93 3.16 -6.38 2.07
C ILE A 93 3.33 -7.51 1.08
N ALA A 94 4.10 -7.25 0.02
CA ALA A 94 4.38 -8.21 -1.02
C ALA A 94 5.89 -8.25 -1.33
N HIS A 95 6.39 -9.44 -1.66
CA HIS A 95 7.76 -9.66 -2.08
C HIS A 95 7.78 -10.57 -3.31
N ASN A 96 8.52 -10.17 -4.34
CA ASN A 96 8.63 -10.91 -5.62
C ASN A 96 7.27 -11.31 -6.21
N GLY A 97 6.31 -10.38 -6.20
CA GLY A 97 4.96 -10.61 -6.74
C GLY A 97 4.05 -11.50 -5.89
N LYS A 98 4.52 -11.98 -4.72
CA LYS A 98 3.71 -12.75 -3.77
C LYS A 98 3.30 -11.86 -2.61
N VAL A 99 2.01 -11.87 -2.26
CA VAL A 99 1.50 -11.21 -1.06
C VAL A 99 1.92 -12.03 0.15
N LEU A 100 2.63 -11.40 1.08
CA LEU A 100 3.06 -11.99 2.35
C LEU A 100 2.08 -11.65 3.47
N PHE A 101 1.51 -10.45 3.45
CA PHE A 101 0.58 -9.97 4.47
C PHE A 101 -0.46 -9.02 3.87
N SER A 102 -1.71 -9.15 4.30
CA SER A 102 -2.82 -8.22 4.08
C SER A 102 -3.56 -8.04 5.40
N GLY A 103 -3.84 -6.81 5.78
CA GLY A 103 -4.58 -6.52 7.01
C GLY A 103 -5.30 -5.18 6.96
N SER A 104 -6.49 -5.15 7.54
CA SER A 104 -7.37 -3.97 7.62
C SER A 104 -7.54 -3.57 9.09
N PHE A 105 -7.29 -2.31 9.43
CA PHE A 105 -7.26 -1.85 10.83
C PHE A 105 -8.05 -0.57 11.03
N GLY A 106 -9.06 -0.62 11.90
CA GLY A 106 -9.89 0.54 12.25
C GLY A 106 -11.20 0.60 11.45
N PHE A 107 -11.67 1.82 11.21
CA PHE A 107 -13.00 2.09 10.67
C PHE A 107 -12.96 2.91 9.38
N ALA A 108 -13.70 2.49 8.37
CA ALA A 108 -14.02 3.26 7.18
C ALA A 108 -14.89 4.48 7.53
N ASN A 109 -15.75 4.32 8.54
CA ASN A 109 -16.60 5.40 9.05
C ASN A 109 -16.68 5.36 10.57
N TYR A 110 -16.04 6.34 11.22
CA TYR A 110 -16.02 6.45 12.68
C TYR A 110 -17.40 6.68 13.30
N LYS A 111 -18.29 7.43 12.64
CA LYS A 111 -19.65 7.71 13.17
C LYS A 111 -20.53 6.47 13.14
N LYS A 112 -20.46 5.72 12.05
CA LYS A 112 -21.23 4.48 11.83
C LYS A 112 -20.55 3.24 12.40
N LYS A 113 -19.31 3.38 12.90
CA LYS A 113 -18.44 2.26 13.32
C LYS A 113 -18.32 1.16 12.25
N THR A 114 -18.30 1.57 10.99
CA THR A 114 -18.10 0.63 9.88
C THR A 114 -16.63 0.29 9.80
N GLU A 115 -16.29 -0.98 10.01
CA GLU A 115 -14.91 -1.48 9.95
C GLU A 115 -14.33 -1.38 8.55
N LEU A 116 -13.01 -1.26 8.48
CA LEU A 116 -12.29 -1.41 7.21
C LEU A 116 -12.25 -2.87 6.80
N THR A 117 -12.31 -3.08 5.49
CA THR A 117 -12.16 -4.37 4.82
C THR A 117 -11.08 -4.26 3.75
N ASP A 118 -10.56 -5.39 3.28
CA ASP A 118 -9.57 -5.42 2.20
C ASP A 118 -10.10 -4.82 0.87
N SER A 119 -11.42 -4.68 0.74
CA SER A 119 -12.11 -4.02 -0.38
C SER A 119 -12.43 -2.55 -0.15
N SER A 120 -12.05 -1.97 0.99
CA SER A 120 -12.32 -0.56 1.29
C SER A 120 -11.53 0.37 0.39
N GLU A 121 -12.20 1.40 -0.13
CA GLU A 121 -11.62 2.37 -1.05
C GLU A 121 -11.05 3.59 -0.30
N PHE A 122 -9.93 4.12 -0.81
CA PHE A 122 -9.24 5.26 -0.25
C PHE A 122 -8.94 6.32 -1.31
N GLN A 123 -8.93 7.58 -0.90
CA GLN A 123 -8.46 8.67 -1.74
C GLN A 123 -6.93 8.65 -1.81
N LEU A 124 -6.39 8.30 -2.98
CA LEU A 124 -4.95 8.08 -3.18
C LEU A 124 -4.10 9.37 -3.14
N GLY A 125 -4.72 10.54 -3.33
CA GLY A 125 -4.04 11.82 -3.30
C GLY A 125 -2.81 11.87 -4.23
N SER A 126 -1.64 12.22 -3.70
CA SER A 126 -0.41 12.31 -4.50
C SER A 126 0.09 11.00 -5.07
N VAL A 127 -0.36 9.84 -4.57
CA VAL A 127 -0.04 8.53 -5.18
C VAL A 127 -0.62 8.44 -6.60
N SER A 128 -1.70 9.17 -6.90
CA SER A 128 -2.30 9.24 -8.24
C SER A 128 -1.36 9.75 -9.34
N LYS A 129 -0.34 10.55 -8.98
CA LYS A 129 0.60 11.15 -9.96
C LYS A 129 1.39 10.09 -10.74
N GLN A 130 1.71 8.96 -10.11
CA GLN A 130 2.41 7.86 -10.78
C GLN A 130 1.57 7.29 -11.92
N PHE A 131 0.26 7.14 -11.71
CA PHE A 131 -0.66 6.67 -12.74
C PHE A 131 -0.77 7.67 -13.91
N THR A 132 -0.87 8.97 -13.60
CA THR A 132 -0.85 10.01 -14.64
C THR A 132 0.45 9.99 -15.43
N ALA A 133 1.60 9.89 -14.76
CA ALA A 133 2.90 9.77 -15.43
C ALA A 133 2.97 8.53 -16.33
N THR A 134 2.47 7.38 -15.88
CA THR A 134 2.39 6.16 -16.70
C THR A 134 1.48 6.35 -17.92
N ALA A 135 0.36 7.05 -17.79
CA ALA A 135 -0.50 7.36 -18.93
C ALA A 135 0.23 8.25 -19.95
N ILE A 136 0.97 9.26 -19.51
CA ILE A 136 1.79 10.12 -20.38
C ILE A 136 2.86 9.30 -21.10
N MET A 137 3.58 8.42 -20.38
CA MET A 137 4.58 7.53 -21.00
C MET A 137 3.97 6.63 -22.07
N LYS A 138 2.79 6.05 -21.82
CA LYS A 138 2.07 5.24 -22.82
C LYS A 138 1.65 6.03 -24.05
N LEU A 139 1.28 7.30 -23.89
CA LEU A 139 0.92 8.18 -25.01
C LEU A 139 2.15 8.56 -25.84
N GLU A 140 3.30 8.74 -25.20
CA GLU A 140 4.57 8.98 -25.89
C GLU A 140 5.03 7.75 -26.67
N GLU A 141 4.95 6.55 -26.08
CA GLU A 141 5.21 5.28 -26.78
C GLU A 141 4.31 5.09 -28.01
N GLN A 142 3.07 5.60 -27.96
CA GLN A 142 2.12 5.57 -29.08
C GLN A 142 2.37 6.68 -30.11
N GLY A 143 3.34 7.56 -29.90
CA GLY A 143 3.62 8.71 -30.76
C GLY A 143 2.53 9.79 -30.75
N LYS A 144 1.65 9.80 -29.74
CA LYS A 144 0.53 10.76 -29.61
C LYS A 144 0.92 12.07 -28.94
N LEU A 145 2.02 12.08 -28.20
CA LEU A 145 2.64 13.25 -27.60
C LEU A 145 4.15 12.99 -27.47
N LYS A 146 4.93 14.04 -27.25
CA LYS A 146 6.35 13.95 -26.88
C LYS A 146 6.59 14.70 -25.57
N PHE A 147 7.59 14.27 -24.82
CA PHE A 147 7.94 14.94 -23.56
C PHE A 147 8.37 16.41 -23.73
N ASP A 148 8.90 16.74 -24.91
CA ASP A 148 9.38 18.09 -25.21
C ASP A 148 8.32 18.93 -25.96
N ASP A 149 7.09 18.41 -26.12
CA ASP A 149 5.98 19.19 -26.63
C ASP A 149 5.63 20.31 -25.64
N SER A 150 5.40 21.52 -26.17
CA SER A 150 4.96 22.65 -25.37
C SER A 150 3.53 22.43 -24.89
N ILE A 151 3.24 22.75 -23.63
CA ILE A 151 1.88 22.69 -23.08
C ILE A 151 0.92 23.58 -23.88
N GLN A 152 1.41 24.67 -24.49
CA GLN A 152 0.61 25.56 -25.32
C GLN A 152 0.10 24.90 -26.62
N GLN A 153 0.65 23.76 -27.03
CA GLN A 153 0.09 22.97 -28.14
C GLN A 153 -1.25 22.34 -27.76
N PHE A 154 -1.44 21.97 -26.49
CA PHE A 154 -2.66 21.35 -25.98
C PHE A 154 -3.62 22.39 -25.37
N TYR A 155 -3.07 23.46 -24.81
CA TYR A 155 -3.81 24.53 -24.15
C TYR A 155 -3.30 25.90 -24.64
N PRO A 156 -3.82 26.43 -25.76
CA PRO A 156 -3.32 27.65 -26.37
C PRO A 156 -3.34 28.88 -25.46
N ASP A 157 -4.33 28.98 -24.58
CA ASP A 157 -4.50 30.11 -23.65
C ASP A 157 -3.68 29.97 -22.36
N PHE A 158 -2.77 28.99 -22.28
CA PHE A 158 -1.97 28.76 -21.07
C PHE A 158 -0.97 29.91 -20.86
N PRO A 159 -1.00 30.59 -19.69
CA PRO A 159 -0.36 31.91 -19.51
C PRO A 159 1.16 31.86 -19.39
N TYR A 160 1.76 30.68 -19.28
CA TYR A 160 3.21 30.52 -19.12
C TYR A 160 3.83 29.92 -20.39
N HIS A 161 4.87 30.57 -20.90
CA HIS A 161 5.61 30.13 -22.06
C HIS A 161 6.80 29.24 -21.68
N GLY A 162 7.22 28.37 -22.61
CA GLY A 162 8.40 27.53 -22.44
C GLY A 162 8.22 26.32 -21.51
N ILE A 163 6.99 26.05 -21.05
CA ILE A 163 6.67 24.85 -20.26
C ILE A 163 6.39 23.68 -21.21
N THR A 164 7.09 22.57 -21.00
CA THR A 164 6.89 21.32 -21.74
C THR A 164 6.24 20.27 -20.85
N VAL A 165 5.95 19.09 -21.41
CA VAL A 165 5.37 17.95 -20.68
C VAL A 165 6.33 17.34 -19.65
N ARG A 166 7.64 17.58 -19.77
CA ARG A 166 8.70 17.00 -18.93
C ARG A 166 8.79 17.60 -17.52
#